data_AF-A0A0F9I7W4-F1
#
_entry.id   AF-A0A0F9I7W4-F1
#
_cell.length_a   1.000
_cell.length_b   1.000
_cell.length_c   1.000
_cell.angle_alpha   90.00
_cell.angle_beta   90.00
_cell.angle_gamma   90.00
#
_symmetry.space_group_name_H-M   'P 1'
#
loop_
_entity.id
_entity.type
_entity.pdbx_description
1 polymer ?
#
loop_
_entity_poly.entity_id
_entity_poly.type
_entity_poly.pdbx_seq_one_letter_code
_entity_poly.pdbx_strand_id
1 'polypeptide(L)'
;MTIPETAQRNAIGQIALKNLRRRPMAAQCKNKTFVFASWVDIAIAWVDEEDVPCLLLKKHQCCGGNKKKIIAYATEDDVRRWTNKGGR
;
A
#
# COMPACT_ATOMS: atom_id res chain seq x y z
N MET A 1 -8.82 6.39 13.25
CA MET A 1 -8.12 5.10 13.02
C MET A 1 -6.66 5.38 13.25
N THR A 2 -6.05 4.83 14.30
CA THR A 2 -4.66 5.13 14.67
C THR A 2 -3.71 4.33 13.77
N ILE A 3 -2.67 4.98 13.25
CA ILE A 3 -1.63 4.32 12.48
C ILE A 3 -0.72 3.57 13.45
N PRO A 4 -0.46 2.27 13.23
CA PRO A 4 0.39 1.50 14.13
C PRO A 4 1.84 2.00 14.06
N GLU A 5 2.55 1.95 15.19
CA GLU A 5 3.96 2.34 15.27
C GLU A 5 4.88 1.47 14.38
N THR A 6 4.44 0.26 14.07
CA THR A 6 5.15 -0.68 13.18
C THR A 6 5.04 -0.32 11.69
N ALA A 7 4.25 0.70 11.34
CA ALA A 7 4.12 1.17 9.97
C ALA A 7 5.45 1.74 9.46
N GLN A 8 5.88 1.24 8.30
CA GLN A 8 7.14 1.67 7.69
C GLN A 8 7.01 3.09 7.14
N ARG A 9 7.95 3.96 7.51
CA ARG A 9 7.99 5.37 7.13
C ARG A 9 9.25 5.67 6.32
N ASN A 10 9.14 6.53 5.30
CA ASN A 10 10.31 7.06 4.61
C ASN A 10 10.85 8.32 5.31
N ALA A 11 11.94 8.89 4.79
CA ALA A 11 12.63 10.05 5.37
C ALA A 11 11.75 11.32 5.49
N ILE A 12 10.67 11.42 4.70
CA ILE A 12 9.74 12.56 4.72
C ILE A 12 8.44 12.23 5.47
N GLY A 13 8.39 11.12 6.21
CA GLY A 13 7.28 10.76 7.08
C GLY A 13 6.10 10.06 6.40
N GLN A 14 6.19 9.76 5.10
CA GLN A 14 5.15 9.02 4.39
C GLN A 14 5.18 7.54 4.75
N ILE A 15 4.02 6.92 4.71
CA ILE A 15 3.81 5.53 5.14
C ILE A 15 3.71 4.62 3.94
N ALA A 16 4.41 3.48 4.00
CA ALA A 16 4.32 2.44 2.97
C ALA A 16 3.02 1.65 3.10
N LEU A 17 2.21 1.70 2.06
CA LEU A 17 1.07 0.80 1.89
C LEU A 17 1.35 -0.17 0.74
N LYS A 18 0.91 -1.42 0.89
CA LYS A 18 0.99 -2.44 -0.16
C LYS A 18 -0.37 -2.80 -0.73
N ASN A 19 -0.40 -3.05 -2.04
CA ASN A 19 -1.52 -3.68 -2.72
C ASN A 19 -1.39 -5.21 -2.62
N LEU A 20 -2.34 -5.83 -1.94
CA LEU A 20 -2.40 -7.28 -1.70
C LEU A 20 -2.58 -8.10 -3.00
N ARG A 21 -2.99 -7.46 -4.10
CA ARG A 21 -3.12 -8.12 -5.41
C ARG A 21 -1.79 -8.29 -6.14
N ARG A 22 -0.67 -7.76 -5.62
CA ARG A 22 0.67 -7.89 -6.21
C ARG A 22 0.77 -7.42 -7.66
N ARG A 23 -0.07 -6.45 -8.04
CA ARG A 23 -0.11 -5.86 -9.38
C ARG A 23 -0.10 -4.35 -9.26
N PRO A 24 0.41 -3.64 -10.29
CA PRO A 24 0.28 -2.20 -10.35
C PRO A 24 -1.18 -1.78 -10.23
N MET A 25 -1.45 -0.73 -9.44
CA MET A 25 -2.79 -0.22 -9.23
C MET A 25 -2.74 1.28 -8.93
N ALA A 26 -3.63 2.04 -9.54
CA ALA A 26 -3.90 3.41 -9.14
C ALA A 26 -5.09 3.41 -8.17
N ALA A 27 -4.94 4.10 -7.04
CA ALA A 27 -6.01 4.31 -6.07
C ALA A 27 -6.24 5.81 -5.89
N GLN A 28 -7.48 6.26 -6.11
CA GLN A 28 -7.87 7.63 -5.85
C GLN A 28 -8.39 7.79 -4.42
N CYS A 29 -7.91 8.84 -3.76
CA CYS A 29 -8.36 9.28 -2.45
C CYS A 29 -8.24 10.81 -2.34
N LYS A 30 -9.29 11.51 -1.85
CA LYS A 30 -9.31 12.97 -1.65
C LYS A 30 -8.72 13.77 -2.83
N ASN A 31 -9.11 13.43 -4.06
CA ASN A 31 -8.61 14.03 -5.31
C ASN A 31 -7.11 13.80 -5.62
N LYS A 32 -6.38 13.05 -4.79
CA LYS A 32 -5.03 12.56 -5.10
C LYS A 32 -5.11 11.17 -5.73
N THR A 33 -4.17 10.87 -6.63
CA THR A 33 -4.01 9.53 -7.20
C THR A 33 -2.71 8.92 -6.70
N PHE A 34 -2.80 7.78 -6.03
CA PHE A 34 -1.66 7.04 -5.51
C PHE A 34 -1.38 5.84 -6.41
N VAL A 35 -0.16 5.75 -6.93
CA VAL A 35 0.27 4.66 -7.80
C VAL A 35 1.06 3.64 -6.99
N PHE A 36 0.49 2.44 -6.84
CA PHE A 36 1.18 1.30 -6.26
C PHE A 36 2.07 0.67 -7.33
N ALA A 37 3.36 1.02 -7.33
CA ALA A 37 4.31 0.49 -8.29
C ALA A 37 4.75 -0.92 -7.88
N SER A 38 4.82 -1.83 -8.85
CA SER A 38 5.10 -3.25 -8.59
C SER A 38 6.55 -3.60 -8.89
N TRP A 39 7.23 -4.20 -7.91
CA TRP A 39 8.56 -4.80 -8.04
C TRP A 39 8.60 -6.10 -7.24
N VAL A 40 9.20 -7.15 -7.79
CA VAL A 40 9.40 -8.44 -7.09
C VAL A 40 8.10 -9.05 -6.52
N ASP A 41 7.00 -8.96 -7.28
CA ASP A 41 5.64 -9.36 -6.84
C ASP A 41 5.10 -8.60 -5.61
N ILE A 42 5.64 -7.42 -5.32
CA ILE A 42 5.19 -6.52 -4.26
C ILE A 42 4.83 -5.18 -4.89
N ALA A 43 3.63 -4.68 -4.64
CA ALA A 43 3.18 -3.39 -5.14
C ALA A 43 3.01 -2.41 -3.97
N ILE A 44 3.86 -1.37 -3.90
CA ILE A 44 3.89 -0.39 -2.79
C ILE A 44 3.66 1.02 -3.33
N ALA A 45 2.99 1.84 -2.50
CA ALA A 45 2.96 3.28 -2.63
C ALA A 45 3.37 3.92 -1.29
N TRP A 46 4.12 5.03 -1.36
CA TRP A 46 4.33 5.94 -0.24
C TRP A 46 3.16 6.90 -0.16
N VAL A 47 2.56 7.03 1.02
CA VAL A 47 1.30 7.74 1.22
C VAL A 47 1.42 8.67 2.41
N ASP A 48 0.92 9.90 2.28
CA ASP A 48 0.83 10.83 3.40
C ASP A 48 -0.09 10.26 4.50
N GLU A 49 0.28 10.50 5.75
CA GLU A 49 -0.43 9.96 6.92
C GLU A 49 -1.94 10.31 6.92
N GLU A 50 -2.29 11.50 6.46
CA GLU A 50 -3.68 11.95 6.32
C GLU A 50 -4.52 11.08 5.37
N ASP A 51 -3.90 10.43 4.39
CA ASP A 51 -4.59 9.70 3.31
C ASP A 51 -4.59 8.18 3.52
N VAL A 52 -3.79 7.68 4.45
CA VAL A 52 -3.74 6.26 4.83
C VAL A 52 -5.11 5.69 5.17
N PRO A 53 -5.94 6.31 6.04
CA PRO A 53 -7.24 5.72 6.41
C PRO A 53 -8.16 5.52 5.20
N CYS A 54 -8.17 6.49 4.28
CA CYS A 54 -8.99 6.46 3.09
C CYS A 54 -8.58 5.35 2.11
N LEU A 55 -7.27 5.11 1.96
CA LEU A 55 -6.78 3.99 1.14
C LEU A 55 -7.03 2.63 1.79
N LEU A 56 -6.88 2.50 3.11
CA LEU A 56 -7.14 1.24 3.83
C LEU A 56 -8.62 0.81 3.81
N LEU A 57 -9.54 1.75 3.56
CA LEU A 57 -10.96 1.46 3.37
C LEU A 57 -11.28 0.85 2.00
N LYS A 58 -10.35 0.89 1.04
CA LYS A 58 -10.56 0.32 -0.30
C LYS A 58 -10.74 -1.19 -0.20
N LYS A 59 -11.86 -1.65 -0.74
CA LYS A 59 -12.16 -3.07 -0.90
C LYS A 59 -12.45 -3.36 -2.36
N HIS A 60 -12.09 -4.55 -2.80
CA HIS A 60 -12.43 -5.05 -4.13
C HIS A 60 -13.39 -6.22 -4.00
N GLN A 61 -14.35 -6.26 -4.92
CA GLN A 61 -15.31 -7.35 -5.07
C GLN A 61 -15.03 -8.03 -6.41
N CYS A 62 -14.92 -9.35 -6.40
CA CYS A 62 -14.89 -10.16 -7.61
C CYS A 62 -16.11 -11.10 -7.63
N CYS A 63 -16.49 -11.56 -8.83
CA CYS A 63 -17.63 -12.40 -9.16
C CYS A 63 -18.04 -13.38 -8.03
N GLY A 64 -19.20 -13.15 -7.41
CA GLY A 64 -19.81 -14.07 -6.44
C GLY A 64 -19.80 -13.66 -4.97
N GLY A 65 -19.11 -12.60 -4.57
CA GLY A 65 -19.34 -11.97 -3.25
C GLY A 65 -18.14 -11.91 -2.29
N ASN A 66 -18.37 -11.15 -1.21
CA ASN A 66 -17.45 -10.64 -0.20
C ASN A 66 -16.38 -9.64 -0.68
N LYS A 67 -16.51 -8.41 -0.17
CA LYS A 67 -15.56 -7.31 -0.37
C LYS A 67 -14.27 -7.60 0.40
N LYS A 68 -13.19 -7.96 -0.30
CA LYS A 68 -11.87 -8.19 0.30
C LYS A 68 -11.10 -6.88 0.40
N LYS A 69 -10.38 -6.69 1.50
CA LYS A 69 -9.39 -5.61 1.60
C LYS A 69 -8.31 -5.85 0.55
N ILE A 70 -7.92 -4.79 -0.16
CA ILE A 70 -6.89 -4.85 -1.20
C ILE A 70 -5.64 -4.05 -0.84
N ILE A 71 -5.71 -3.19 0.17
CA ILE A 71 -4.58 -2.38 0.64
C ILE A 71 -4.34 -2.69 2.11
N ALA A 72 -3.06 -2.82 2.49
CA ALA A 72 -2.61 -3.03 3.86
C ALA A 72 -1.30 -2.27 4.10
N TYR A 73 -0.87 -2.17 5.36
CA TYR A 73 0.48 -1.71 5.67
C TYR A 73 1.52 -2.67 5.08
N ALA A 74 2.59 -2.10 4.52
CA ALA A 74 3.76 -2.89 4.14
C ALA A 74 4.57 -3.24 5.38
N THR A 75 5.15 -4.44 5.41
CA THR A 75 6.13 -4.81 6.45
C THR A 75 7.51 -4.25 6.09
N GLU A 76 8.44 -4.30 7.04
CA GLU A 76 9.84 -3.95 6.79
C GLU A 76 10.45 -4.77 5.65
N ASP A 77 10.22 -6.09 5.63
CA ASP A 77 10.73 -6.96 4.56
C ASP A 77 10.10 -6.63 3.19
N ASP A 78 8.79 -6.30 3.15
CA ASP A 78 8.15 -5.86 1.91
C ASP A 78 8.84 -4.61 1.35
N VAL A 79 9.07 -3.61 2.20
CA VAL A 79 9.72 -2.33 1.82
C VAL A 79 11.17 -2.56 1.40
N ARG A 80 11.92 -3.36 2.15
CA ARG A 80 13.32 -3.68 1.85
C ARG A 80 13.45 -4.36 0.49
N ARG A 81 12.67 -5.43 0.25
CA ARG A 81 12.70 -6.19 -1.01
C ARG A 81 12.25 -5.35 -2.19
N TRP A 82 11.22 -4.53 -2.02
CA TRP A 82 10.70 -3.64 -3.05
C TRP A 82 11.72 -2.55 -3.41
N THR A 83 12.32 -1.90 -2.40
CA THR A 83 13.32 -0.83 -2.59
C THR A 83 14.58 -1.37 -3.27
N ASN A 84 15.03 -2.56 -2.87
CA ASN A 84 16.22 -3.19 -3.44
C ASN A 84 15.94 -3.95 -4.75
N LYS A 85 14.73 -3.88 -5.31
CA LYS A 85 14.30 -4.62 -6.52
C LYS A 85 14.61 -6.13 -6.46
N GLY A 86 14.57 -6.73 -5.28
CA GLY A 86 14.84 -8.15 -5.08
C GLY A 86 16.33 -8.47 -4.84
N GLY A 87 17.18 -7.46 -4.73
CA GLY A 87 18.53 -7.59 -4.18
C GLY A 87 18.46 -8.10 -2.74
N ARG A 88 19.25 -9.14 -2.47
CA ARG A 88 19.26 -9.89 -1.22
C ARG A 88 19.91 -9.10 -0.08
#